data_AF-A0A966KH94-F1
#
_entry.id   AF-A0A966KH94-F1
#
_cell.length_a   1.000
_cell.length_b   1.000
_cell.length_c   1.000
_cell.angle_alpha   90.00
_cell.angle_beta   90.00
_cell.angle_gamma   90.00
#
_symmetry.space_group_name_H-M   'P 1'
#
loop_
_entity.id
_entity.type
_entity.pdbx_description
1 polymer ?
#
loop_
_entity_poly.entity_id
_entity_poly.type
_entity_poly.pdbx_seq_one_letter_code
_entity_poly.pdbx_strand_id
1 'polypeptide(L)'
;DPNFTLGPLPQDKQPFFRQLHDVGQLNQPVIQKFSEAFRKIADEYDDDRFLMGEVDGDDGNAMAVSKTFSEPGRLHATYNFDLLEWGGLNVSELKDAIENAKEVFNGSGRLCFAFSNHDVPRSASRQLNPLGITLDKQDDLQLLLLQLETSLIGSSCIYQGEELGLSDVTNIDFDKMKDPWGINFYPEFLGRDTCRTPMVWEKNKPMGGFTSANESWLPISKSHLEKAGLDMVKSEGSIYNKFSSFLKWRKQQPAMMTANNMSSITGGPKEIIFDRISKTQILRCKCGALRLWKINVTQTYCGIGKFK
;
A
#
# COMPACT_ATOMS: atom_id res chain seq x y z
N ASP A 1 15.08 -2.62 29.41
CA ASP A 1 16.47 -2.73 28.92
C ASP A 1 17.20 -1.42 29.24
N PRO A 2 18.29 -1.42 30.04
CA PRO A 2 19.07 -0.22 30.35
C PRO A 2 19.82 0.37 29.13
N ASN A 3 19.90 -0.35 28.01
CA ASN A 3 20.52 0.11 26.76
C ASN A 3 19.50 0.59 25.72
N PHE A 4 18.20 0.66 26.06
CA PHE A 4 17.16 1.08 25.13
C PHE A 4 17.36 2.55 24.70
N THR A 5 17.57 2.74 23.40
CA THR A 5 17.59 4.05 22.75
C THR A 5 16.29 4.24 21.96
N LEU A 6 15.65 5.40 22.13
CA LEU A 6 14.51 5.78 21.30
C LEU A 6 14.92 5.82 19.82
N GLY A 7 14.11 5.18 18.96
CA GLY A 7 14.25 5.33 17.53
C GLY A 7 13.91 6.76 17.07
N PRO A 8 14.27 7.11 15.82
CA PRO A 8 14.13 8.47 15.31
C PRO A 8 12.69 8.87 14.98
N LEU A 9 11.75 7.93 14.94
CA LEU A 9 10.39 8.19 14.50
C LEU A 9 9.49 8.62 15.68
N PRO A 10 8.47 9.47 15.45
CA PRO A 10 7.55 9.92 16.49
C PRO A 10 6.94 8.82 17.36
N GLN A 11 6.56 7.70 16.74
CA GLN A 11 5.94 6.57 17.42
C GLN A 11 6.91 5.76 18.27
N ASP A 12 8.22 5.78 17.98
CA ASP A 12 9.24 5.10 18.81
C ASP A 12 9.28 5.68 20.23
N LYS A 13 8.71 6.89 20.40
CA LYS A 13 8.53 7.55 21.69
C LYS A 13 7.36 7.00 22.50
N GLN A 14 6.49 6.17 21.93
CA GLN A 14 5.31 5.65 22.61
C GLN A 14 5.64 4.42 23.48
N PRO A 15 4.97 4.23 24.64
CA PRO A 15 5.26 3.11 25.53
C PRO A 15 5.00 1.71 24.97
N PHE A 16 4.16 1.59 23.93
CA PHE A 16 3.84 0.32 23.28
C PHE A 16 5.10 -0.32 22.67
N PHE A 17 5.80 0.40 21.79
CA PHE A 17 7.04 -0.04 21.12
C PHE A 17 8.26 -0.20 22.04
N ARG A 18 8.10 -0.03 23.36
CA ARG A 18 9.13 -0.30 24.38
C ARG A 18 8.96 -1.68 25.03
N GLN A 19 7.94 -2.42 24.63
CA GLN A 19 7.66 -3.77 25.12
C GLN A 19 8.11 -4.77 24.07
N LEU A 20 8.63 -5.91 24.53
CA LEU A 20 8.55 -7.11 23.70
C LEU A 20 7.08 -7.49 23.72
N HIS A 21 6.40 -7.40 22.57
CA HIS A 21 5.08 -7.97 22.43
C HIS A 21 5.28 -9.49 22.32
N ASP A 22 5.40 -10.10 23.49
CA ASP A 22 5.62 -11.51 23.62
C ASP A 22 4.36 -12.31 23.25
N VAL A 23 4.50 -13.63 23.40
CA VAL A 23 3.45 -14.63 23.22
C VAL A 23 2.25 -14.47 24.18
N GLY A 24 2.00 -13.32 24.81
CA GLY A 24 0.79 -13.06 25.59
C GLY A 24 -0.22 -12.11 24.93
N GLN A 25 0.23 -11.20 24.06
CA GLN A 25 -0.58 -10.07 23.59
C GLN A 25 -1.13 -10.26 22.17
N LEU A 26 -0.26 -10.69 21.25
CA LEU A 26 -0.55 -10.80 19.83
C LEU A 26 -0.32 -12.23 19.33
N ASN A 27 -0.84 -12.54 18.15
CA ASN A 27 -0.48 -13.72 17.34
C ASN A 27 -0.55 -15.09 18.04
N GLN A 28 -1.43 -15.23 19.03
CA GLN A 28 -1.62 -16.47 19.80
C GLN A 28 -2.05 -17.65 18.94
N PRO A 29 -1.49 -18.87 19.10
CA PRO A 29 -1.85 -20.04 18.28
C PRO A 29 -3.35 -20.43 18.26
N VAL A 30 -4.13 -19.93 19.21
CA VAL A 30 -5.58 -20.16 19.25
C VAL A 30 -6.34 -19.30 18.25
N ILE A 31 -5.83 -18.11 17.88
CA ILE A 31 -6.54 -17.16 17.01
C ILE A 31 -6.68 -17.70 15.59
N GLN A 32 -5.78 -18.59 15.14
CA GLN A 32 -5.88 -19.20 13.82
C GLN A 32 -7.14 -20.07 13.69
N LYS A 33 -7.63 -20.67 14.78
CA LYS A 33 -8.91 -21.41 14.78
C LYS A 33 -10.11 -20.51 14.49
N PHE A 34 -10.02 -19.24 14.88
CA PHE A 34 -11.05 -18.24 14.56
C PHE A 34 -11.06 -17.95 13.05
N SER A 35 -9.89 -17.78 12.44
CA SER A 35 -9.75 -17.62 10.98
C SER A 35 -10.30 -18.82 10.21
N GLU A 36 -10.08 -20.04 10.70
CA GLU A 36 -10.64 -21.27 10.11
C GLU A 36 -12.17 -21.32 10.22
N ALA A 37 -12.72 -20.92 11.36
CA ALA A 37 -14.17 -20.86 11.56
C ALA A 37 -14.83 -19.82 10.63
N PHE A 38 -14.25 -18.62 10.53
CA PHE A 38 -14.72 -17.59 9.60
C PHE A 38 -14.62 -18.04 8.15
N ARG A 39 -13.57 -18.79 7.81
CA ARG A 39 -13.42 -19.34 6.47
C ARG A 39 -14.57 -20.28 6.12
N LYS A 40 -14.94 -21.20 7.02
CA LYS A 40 -16.09 -22.10 6.80
C LYS A 40 -17.37 -21.33 6.55
N ILE A 41 -17.63 -20.27 7.32
CA ILE A 41 -18.81 -19.40 7.12
C ILE A 41 -18.75 -18.72 5.74
N ALA A 42 -17.59 -18.24 5.32
CA ALA A 42 -17.45 -17.62 3.99
C ALA A 42 -17.69 -18.64 2.84
N ASP A 43 -17.26 -19.89 3.03
CA ASP A 43 -17.45 -20.97 2.06
C ASP A 43 -18.92 -21.48 1.99
N GLU A 44 -19.80 -21.09 2.92
CA GLU A 44 -21.24 -21.42 2.89
C GLU A 44 -22.05 -20.52 1.94
N TYR A 45 -21.49 -19.41 1.46
CA TYR A 45 -22.17 -18.52 0.51
C TYR A 45 -22.02 -19.03 -0.93
N ASP A 46 -23.11 -18.98 -1.71
CA ASP A 46 -23.12 -19.40 -3.12
C ASP A 46 -22.27 -18.49 -4.03
N ASP A 47 -22.08 -17.23 -3.65
CA ASP A 47 -21.24 -16.26 -4.34
C ASP A 47 -19.83 -16.19 -3.72
N ASP A 48 -18.84 -15.79 -4.52
CA ASP A 48 -17.47 -15.57 -4.02
C ASP A 48 -17.45 -14.59 -2.84
N ARG A 49 -16.79 -14.99 -1.75
CA ARG A 49 -16.48 -14.15 -0.59
C ARG A 49 -14.97 -14.10 -0.41
N PHE A 50 -14.46 -12.90 -0.19
CA PHE A 50 -13.03 -12.70 0.05
C PHE A 50 -12.81 -12.22 1.49
N LEU A 51 -12.01 -12.98 2.23
CA LEU A 51 -11.62 -12.67 3.60
C LEU A 51 -10.18 -12.17 3.58
N MET A 52 -10.00 -10.90 3.90
CA MET A 52 -8.69 -10.27 4.00
C MET A 52 -8.44 -9.87 5.46
N GLY A 53 -7.33 -10.33 6.03
CA GLY A 53 -6.90 -9.91 7.36
C GLY A 53 -5.91 -8.76 7.29
N GLU A 54 -6.11 -7.76 8.13
CA GLU A 54 -5.02 -6.91 8.60
C GLU A 54 -4.24 -7.70 9.64
N VAL A 55 -2.94 -7.89 9.42
CA VAL A 55 -2.08 -8.57 10.37
C VAL A 55 -0.80 -7.78 10.58
N ASP A 56 -0.33 -7.80 11.82
CA ASP A 56 0.95 -7.24 12.17
C ASP A 56 1.81 -8.30 12.88
N GLY A 57 3.12 -8.16 12.73
CA GLY A 57 4.11 -9.02 13.35
C GLY A 57 4.94 -8.26 14.38
N ASP A 58 5.77 -9.02 15.08
CA ASP A 58 6.77 -8.50 16.02
C ASP A 58 8.17 -8.91 15.56
N ASP A 59 9.18 -8.08 15.85
CA ASP A 59 10.58 -8.35 15.50
C ASP A 59 10.80 -8.73 14.02
N GLY A 60 10.05 -8.08 13.11
CA GLY A 60 10.16 -8.29 11.66
C GLY A 60 9.57 -9.61 11.15
N ASN A 61 8.71 -10.28 11.93
CA ASN A 61 8.11 -11.56 11.55
C ASN A 61 6.77 -11.45 10.78
N ALA A 62 6.35 -10.25 10.36
CA ALA A 62 5.04 -9.97 9.77
C ALA A 62 4.71 -10.86 8.57
N MET A 63 5.69 -11.26 7.76
CA MET A 63 5.48 -12.21 6.65
C MET A 63 5.16 -13.64 7.12
N ALA A 64 5.82 -14.11 8.18
CA ALA A 64 5.54 -15.42 8.76
C ALA A 64 4.14 -15.45 9.42
N VAL A 65 3.76 -14.36 10.07
CA VAL A 65 2.41 -14.16 10.62
C VAL A 65 1.38 -14.16 9.49
N SER A 66 1.56 -13.32 8.46
CA SER A 66 0.71 -13.31 7.26
C SER A 66 0.52 -14.69 6.66
N LYS A 67 1.61 -15.46 6.52
CA LYS A 67 1.54 -16.82 5.97
C LYS A 67 0.67 -17.71 6.82
N THR A 68 0.87 -17.65 8.15
CA THR A 68 0.11 -18.45 9.12
C THR A 68 -1.39 -18.15 9.04
N PHE A 69 -1.79 -16.88 9.01
CA PHE A 69 -3.20 -16.48 8.94
C PHE A 69 -3.85 -16.76 7.58
N SER A 70 -3.04 -16.85 6.54
CA SER A 70 -3.48 -17.13 5.18
C SER A 70 -3.08 -18.54 4.73
N GLU A 71 -2.95 -19.56 5.58
CA GLU A 71 -2.81 -20.94 5.05
C GLU A 71 -4.13 -21.43 4.41
N PRO A 72 -4.10 -22.41 3.49
CA PRO A 72 -5.33 -23.00 2.93
C PRO A 72 -6.30 -23.43 4.05
N GLY A 73 -7.58 -23.06 3.91
CA GLY A 73 -8.60 -23.27 4.96
C GLY A 73 -8.70 -22.12 5.98
N ARG A 74 -7.89 -21.07 5.85
CA ARG A 74 -7.97 -19.83 6.64
C ARG A 74 -8.36 -18.65 5.75
N LEU A 75 -7.94 -17.43 6.11
CA LEU A 75 -8.20 -16.20 5.34
C LEU A 75 -7.75 -16.35 3.87
N HIS A 76 -8.39 -15.64 2.97
CA HIS A 76 -8.06 -15.69 1.54
C HIS A 76 -6.72 -15.00 1.27
N ALA A 77 -6.50 -13.86 1.91
CA ALA A 77 -5.23 -13.16 1.94
C ALA A 77 -5.07 -12.38 3.24
N THR A 78 -3.87 -11.87 3.47
CA THR A 78 -3.62 -10.81 4.44
C THR A 78 -2.97 -9.61 3.75
N TYR A 79 -3.05 -8.43 4.36
CA TYR A 79 -2.06 -7.39 4.17
C TYR A 79 -1.33 -7.15 5.49
N ASN A 80 -0.11 -6.65 5.42
CA ASN A 80 0.68 -6.33 6.61
C ASN A 80 1.43 -5.02 6.44
N PHE A 81 2.14 -4.66 7.51
CA PHE A 81 2.71 -3.34 7.67
C PHE A 81 4.09 -3.15 7.03
N ASP A 82 4.76 -4.20 6.53
CA ASP A 82 6.10 -4.13 5.91
C ASP A 82 6.21 -3.10 4.75
N LEU A 83 5.11 -2.81 4.05
CA LEU A 83 5.04 -1.79 2.97
C LEU A 83 4.07 -0.63 3.25
N LEU A 84 3.25 -0.72 4.30
CA LEU A 84 2.40 0.37 4.77
C LEU A 84 3.15 1.29 5.73
N GLU A 85 4.08 0.75 6.51
CA GLU A 85 4.54 1.38 7.73
C GLU A 85 6.02 1.10 8.03
N TRP A 86 6.72 2.18 8.43
CA TRP A 86 8.08 2.27 9.02
C TRP A 86 9.24 1.52 8.34
N GLY A 87 9.01 0.95 7.16
CA GLY A 87 10.00 0.47 6.20
C GLY A 87 9.63 0.93 4.77
N GLY A 88 10.48 0.59 3.80
CA GLY A 88 10.27 0.98 2.40
C GLY A 88 10.36 2.49 2.15
N LEU A 89 11.06 3.23 3.02
CA LEU A 89 11.22 4.69 2.89
C LEU A 89 12.14 5.03 1.73
N ASN A 90 13.17 4.20 1.54
CA ASN A 90 14.10 4.32 0.43
C ASN A 90 14.04 3.08 -0.49
N VAL A 91 14.75 3.18 -1.62
CA VAL A 91 14.75 2.13 -2.65
C VAL A 91 15.29 0.80 -2.12
N SER A 92 16.28 0.80 -1.23
CA SER A 92 16.83 -0.46 -0.68
C SER A 92 15.78 -1.19 0.14
N GLU A 93 15.16 -0.48 1.08
CA GLU A 93 14.14 -1.06 1.96
C GLU A 93 12.91 -1.55 1.18
N LEU A 94 12.50 -0.84 0.12
CA LEU A 94 11.43 -1.31 -0.77
C LEU A 94 11.80 -2.63 -1.44
N LYS A 95 13.05 -2.78 -1.89
CA LYS A 95 13.51 -4.04 -2.49
C LYS A 95 13.49 -5.17 -1.47
N ASP A 96 13.97 -4.92 -0.26
CA ASP A 96 14.04 -5.93 0.80
C ASP A 96 12.63 -6.41 1.19
N ALA A 97 11.70 -5.48 1.40
CA ALA A 97 10.30 -5.81 1.70
C ALA A 97 9.62 -6.59 0.56
N ILE A 98 9.85 -6.21 -0.71
CA ILE A 98 9.29 -6.93 -1.87
C ILE A 98 9.91 -8.31 -2.03
N GLU A 99 11.23 -8.47 -1.84
CA GLU A 99 11.89 -9.78 -1.94
C GLU A 99 11.42 -10.71 -0.81
N ASN A 100 11.28 -10.21 0.42
CA ASN A 100 10.72 -10.98 1.54
C ASN A 100 9.30 -11.45 1.25
N ALA A 101 8.44 -10.56 0.74
CA ALA A 101 7.08 -10.92 0.35
C ALA A 101 7.07 -11.97 -0.77
N LYS A 102 7.95 -11.85 -1.76
CA LYS A 102 8.13 -12.85 -2.81
C LYS A 102 8.57 -14.20 -2.23
N GLU A 103 9.62 -14.27 -1.42
CA GLU A 103 10.12 -15.54 -0.86
C GLU A 103 9.01 -16.33 -0.15
N VAL A 104 8.08 -15.64 0.51
CA VAL A 104 7.00 -16.27 1.26
C VAL A 104 5.76 -16.58 0.40
N PHE A 105 5.37 -15.66 -0.50
CA PHE A 105 4.06 -15.70 -1.15
C PHE A 105 4.10 -15.93 -2.66
N ASN A 106 5.27 -16.07 -3.29
CA ASN A 106 5.36 -16.31 -4.72
C ASN A 106 4.58 -17.58 -5.11
N GLY A 107 3.69 -17.45 -6.08
CA GLY A 107 2.78 -18.48 -6.56
C GLY A 107 1.47 -18.62 -5.77
N SER A 108 1.36 -18.02 -4.58
CA SER A 108 0.20 -18.24 -3.69
C SER A 108 -1.02 -17.38 -4.03
N GLY A 109 -0.82 -16.08 -4.32
CA GLY A 109 -1.90 -15.10 -4.40
C GLY A 109 -2.55 -14.73 -3.07
N ARG A 110 -1.88 -15.02 -1.95
CA ARG A 110 -2.44 -14.95 -0.59
C ARG A 110 -1.93 -13.74 0.22
N LEU A 111 -1.31 -12.78 -0.47
CA LEU A 111 -0.89 -11.50 0.07
C LEU A 111 -1.57 -10.37 -0.72
N CYS A 112 -1.92 -9.30 -0.01
CA CYS A 112 -2.37 -8.05 -0.57
C CYS A 112 -1.36 -6.96 -0.20
N PHE A 113 -0.93 -6.19 -1.18
CA PHE A 113 -0.04 -5.06 -1.01
C PHE A 113 -0.86 -3.80 -0.77
N ALA A 114 -0.33 -2.89 0.05
CA ALA A 114 -0.91 -1.58 0.29
C ALA A 114 0.23 -0.64 0.64
N PHE A 115 0.30 0.55 0.02
CA PHE A 115 1.33 1.55 0.34
C PHE A 115 0.80 2.68 1.22
N SER A 116 -0.52 2.87 1.21
CA SER A 116 -1.23 3.72 2.17
C SER A 116 -2.50 3.01 2.68
N ASN A 117 -2.97 3.44 3.84
CA ASN A 117 -4.29 3.15 4.36
C ASN A 117 -4.71 4.31 5.28
N HIS A 118 -5.75 4.09 6.08
CA HIS A 118 -6.24 5.06 7.05
C HIS A 118 -5.44 5.15 8.38
N ASP A 119 -4.37 4.38 8.55
CA ASP A 119 -3.55 4.36 9.77
C ASP A 119 -2.14 4.91 9.58
N VAL A 120 -1.68 5.03 8.34
CA VAL A 120 -0.33 5.48 8.02
C VAL A 120 -0.36 6.79 7.21
N PRO A 121 0.69 7.63 7.30
CA PRO A 121 0.88 8.75 6.39
C PRO A 121 0.79 8.31 4.93
N ARG A 122 0.26 9.15 4.04
CA ARG A 122 0.17 8.86 2.60
C ARG A 122 1.55 8.58 2.00
N SER A 123 1.61 7.56 1.14
CA SER A 123 2.85 6.97 0.63
C SER A 123 3.82 7.98 0.03
N ALA A 124 3.38 8.84 -0.90
CA ALA A 124 4.26 9.86 -1.46
C ALA A 124 4.76 10.87 -0.41
N SER A 125 3.91 11.32 0.52
CA SER A 125 4.34 12.23 1.59
C SER A 125 5.42 11.63 2.48
N ARG A 126 5.30 10.33 2.78
CA ARG A 126 6.28 9.58 3.58
C ARG A 126 7.63 9.40 2.87
N GLN A 127 7.63 9.23 1.55
CA GLN A 127 8.83 8.85 0.78
C GLN A 127 9.56 10.02 0.11
N LEU A 128 8.96 11.21 -0.04
CA LEU A 128 9.61 12.37 -0.66
C LEU A 128 10.99 12.68 -0.04
N ASN A 129 11.04 12.91 1.28
CA ASN A 129 12.26 13.31 1.96
C ASN A 129 13.33 12.19 2.00
N PRO A 130 13.01 10.94 2.40
CA PRO A 130 13.98 9.84 2.35
C PRO A 130 14.58 9.58 0.97
N LEU A 131 13.84 9.84 -0.11
CA LEU A 131 14.31 9.68 -1.49
C LEU A 131 15.02 10.93 -2.06
N GLY A 132 15.05 12.04 -1.30
CA GLY A 132 15.58 13.31 -1.79
C GLY A 132 14.80 13.87 -2.98
N ILE A 133 13.49 13.63 -3.03
CA ILE A 133 12.58 14.08 -4.08
C ILE A 133 11.87 15.35 -3.61
N THR A 134 11.84 16.35 -4.47
CA THR A 134 11.19 17.64 -4.20
C THR A 134 9.66 17.55 -4.37
N LEU A 135 8.93 18.44 -3.69
CA LEU A 135 7.46 18.42 -3.66
C LEU A 135 6.83 18.54 -5.05
N ASP A 136 7.45 19.24 -6.00
CA ASP A 136 6.98 19.37 -7.39
C ASP A 136 6.97 18.04 -8.17
N LYS A 137 7.65 17.01 -7.65
CA LYS A 137 7.69 15.65 -8.21
C LYS A 137 6.81 14.65 -7.47
N GLN A 138 5.98 15.12 -6.54
CA GLN A 138 5.12 14.24 -5.75
C GLN A 138 4.17 13.40 -6.62
N ASP A 139 3.56 13.97 -7.66
CA ASP A 139 2.62 13.21 -8.52
C ASP A 139 3.34 12.14 -9.35
N ASP A 140 4.55 12.44 -9.81
CA ASP A 140 5.38 11.46 -10.53
C ASP A 140 5.78 10.32 -9.59
N LEU A 141 6.13 10.63 -8.33
CA LEU A 141 6.43 9.63 -7.30
C LEU A 141 5.19 8.81 -6.95
N GLN A 142 4.05 9.43 -6.67
CA GLN A 142 2.82 8.70 -6.34
C GLN A 142 2.41 7.77 -7.48
N LEU A 143 2.47 8.23 -8.73
CA LEU A 143 2.15 7.39 -9.88
C LEU A 143 3.10 6.19 -9.97
N LEU A 144 4.40 6.41 -9.74
CA LEU A 144 5.40 5.34 -9.73
C LEU A 144 5.08 4.29 -8.66
N LEU A 145 4.69 4.73 -7.46
CA LEU A 145 4.34 3.86 -6.32
C LEU A 145 3.07 3.05 -6.60
N LEU A 146 2.03 3.70 -7.11
CA LEU A 146 0.79 3.02 -7.52
C LEU A 146 1.03 1.95 -8.59
N GLN A 147 1.87 2.27 -9.58
CA GLN A 147 2.25 1.32 -10.63
C GLN A 147 3.12 0.18 -10.10
N LEU A 148 4.03 0.47 -9.16
CA LEU A 148 4.81 -0.53 -8.45
C LEU A 148 3.90 -1.48 -7.68
N GLU A 149 3.11 -0.96 -6.74
CA GLU A 149 2.20 -1.74 -5.89
C GLU A 149 1.30 -2.67 -6.71
N THR A 150 0.66 -2.12 -7.73
CA THR A 150 -0.26 -2.90 -8.59
C THR A 150 0.46 -3.86 -9.54
N SER A 151 1.77 -3.73 -9.71
CA SER A 151 2.58 -4.67 -10.49
C SER A 151 3.20 -5.79 -9.66
N LEU A 152 3.05 -5.79 -8.34
CA LEU A 152 3.49 -6.89 -7.47
C LEU A 152 2.55 -8.11 -7.59
N ILE A 153 3.01 -9.26 -7.09
CA ILE A 153 2.20 -10.48 -6.99
C ILE A 153 1.02 -10.26 -6.02
N GLY A 154 -0.02 -11.09 -6.08
CA GLY A 154 -1.17 -10.94 -5.19
C GLY A 154 -2.10 -9.78 -5.54
N SER A 155 -2.81 -9.29 -4.53
CA SER A 155 -3.80 -8.20 -4.65
C SER A 155 -3.19 -6.85 -4.24
N SER A 156 -3.93 -5.75 -4.47
CA SER A 156 -3.51 -4.39 -4.08
C SER A 156 -4.67 -3.63 -3.45
N CYS A 157 -4.37 -2.82 -2.44
CA CYS A 157 -5.32 -1.96 -1.73
C CYS A 157 -4.92 -0.50 -1.97
N ILE A 158 -5.67 0.18 -2.84
CA ILE A 158 -5.46 1.60 -3.13
C ILE A 158 -6.31 2.43 -2.17
N TYR A 159 -5.68 3.29 -1.36
CA TYR A 159 -6.37 4.14 -0.40
C TYR A 159 -6.93 5.41 -1.06
N GLN A 160 -8.10 5.86 -0.60
CA GLN A 160 -8.80 7.01 -1.18
C GLN A 160 -7.91 8.27 -1.25
N GLY A 161 -7.74 8.80 -2.46
CA GLY A 161 -6.90 9.96 -2.74
C GLY A 161 -5.47 9.62 -3.16
N GLU A 162 -5.01 8.37 -3.05
CA GLU A 162 -3.74 7.99 -3.67
C GLU A 162 -3.80 8.13 -5.19
N GLU A 163 -4.91 7.76 -5.81
CA GLU A 163 -5.18 7.91 -7.24
C GLU A 163 -5.20 9.38 -7.70
N LEU A 164 -5.34 10.31 -6.76
CA LEU A 164 -5.30 11.75 -6.98
C LEU A 164 -3.96 12.38 -6.57
N GLY A 165 -3.04 11.62 -5.98
CA GLY A 165 -1.78 12.16 -5.46
C GLY A 165 -1.96 13.10 -4.28
N LEU A 166 -2.94 12.84 -3.42
CA LEU A 166 -3.15 13.65 -2.21
C LEU A 166 -1.97 13.49 -1.25
N SER A 167 -1.55 14.60 -0.64
CA SER A 167 -0.54 14.62 0.44
C SER A 167 -1.19 14.49 1.80
N ASP A 168 -0.40 14.15 2.82
CA ASP A 168 -0.81 14.31 4.21
C ASP A 168 -1.17 15.77 4.54
N VAL A 169 -2.12 15.93 5.46
CA VAL A 169 -2.56 17.23 5.97
C VAL A 169 -2.06 17.37 7.40
N THR A 170 -0.91 18.01 7.57
CA THR A 170 -0.24 18.11 8.89
C THR A 170 -0.59 19.38 9.66
N ASN A 171 -1.29 20.32 9.03
CA ASN A 171 -1.70 21.60 9.61
C ASN A 171 -3.12 21.55 10.18
N ILE A 172 -3.47 20.47 10.88
CA ILE A 172 -4.75 20.31 11.58
C ILE A 172 -4.60 20.94 12.96
N ASP A 173 -5.45 21.93 13.28
CA ASP A 173 -5.45 22.56 14.59
C ASP A 173 -5.79 21.54 15.69
N PHE A 174 -5.14 21.65 16.86
CA PHE A 174 -5.28 20.67 17.94
C PHE A 174 -6.74 20.47 18.38
N ASP A 175 -7.54 21.54 18.46
CA ASP A 175 -8.97 21.51 18.81
C ASP A 175 -9.85 20.82 17.75
N LYS A 176 -9.32 20.64 16.53
CA LYS A 176 -9.98 19.94 15.43
C LYS A 176 -9.54 18.50 15.27
N MET A 177 -8.46 18.07 15.93
CA MET A 177 -8.04 16.67 15.95
C MET A 177 -9.16 15.78 16.50
N LYS A 178 -9.29 14.59 15.92
CA LYS A 178 -10.28 13.57 16.26
C LYS A 178 -9.64 12.24 16.64
N ASP A 179 -8.43 11.96 16.15
CA ASP A 179 -7.74 10.72 16.48
C ASP A 179 -7.22 10.76 17.92
N PRO A 180 -7.75 9.92 18.83
CA PRO A 180 -7.27 9.85 20.20
C PRO A 180 -5.78 9.48 20.26
N TRP A 181 -5.25 8.76 19.28
CA TRP A 181 -3.84 8.42 19.23
C TRP A 181 -2.97 9.67 19.03
N GLY A 182 -3.33 10.54 18.08
CA GLY A 182 -2.66 11.83 17.90
C GLY A 182 -2.84 12.76 19.09
N ILE A 183 -4.07 12.89 19.61
CA ILE A 183 -4.37 13.79 20.74
C ILE A 183 -3.52 13.45 21.96
N ASN A 184 -3.33 12.16 22.27
CA ASN A 184 -2.57 11.72 23.44
C ASN A 184 -1.04 11.92 23.32
N PHE A 185 -0.51 12.07 22.10
CA PHE A 185 0.93 12.19 21.83
C PHE A 185 1.30 13.48 21.08
N TYR A 186 0.40 14.46 21.06
CA TYR A 186 0.63 15.77 20.50
C TYR A 186 1.61 16.58 21.38
N PRO A 187 2.54 17.36 20.81
CA PRO A 187 2.75 17.64 19.38
C PRO A 187 3.70 16.68 18.66
N GLU A 188 4.34 15.74 19.35
CA GLU A 188 5.36 14.87 18.75
C GLU A 188 4.79 13.97 17.67
N PHE A 189 3.56 13.50 17.83
CA PHE A 189 2.85 12.64 16.89
C PHE A 189 1.46 13.19 16.60
N LEU A 190 1.21 13.53 15.33
CA LEU A 190 -0.05 14.14 14.89
C LEU A 190 -1.20 13.13 14.77
N GLY A 191 -0.95 11.84 14.93
CA GLY A 191 -1.96 10.81 14.71
C GLY A 191 -2.30 10.62 13.25
N ARG A 192 -3.40 9.91 13.04
CA ARG A 192 -3.86 9.42 11.74
C ARG A 192 -4.81 10.38 11.04
N ASP A 193 -5.19 11.48 11.70
CA ASP A 193 -6.04 12.50 11.08
C ASP A 193 -5.39 13.10 9.82
N THR A 194 -4.05 13.06 9.71
CA THR A 194 -3.30 13.59 8.56
C THR A 194 -3.67 12.92 7.25
N CYS A 195 -4.01 11.63 7.26
CA CYS A 195 -4.42 10.87 6.07
C CYS A 195 -5.94 10.67 5.98
N ARG A 196 -6.72 11.11 6.97
CA ARG A 196 -8.19 10.92 7.07
C ARG A 196 -9.03 12.13 6.72
N THR A 197 -8.40 13.25 6.34
CA THR A 197 -9.13 14.44 5.90
C THR A 197 -10.12 14.12 4.78
N PRO A 198 -11.27 14.83 4.72
CA PRO A 198 -12.33 14.48 3.80
C PRO A 198 -11.89 14.56 2.33
N MET A 199 -12.40 13.63 1.51
CA MET A 199 -12.22 13.71 0.06
C MET A 199 -12.83 14.97 -0.51
N VAL A 200 -12.15 15.56 -1.47
CA VAL A 200 -12.64 16.71 -2.24
C VAL A 200 -13.04 16.23 -3.63
N TRP A 201 -14.29 16.48 -4.01
CA TRP A 201 -14.85 16.07 -5.30
C TRP A 201 -14.81 17.18 -6.35
N GLU A 202 -15.12 18.41 -5.98
CA GLU A 202 -15.15 19.57 -6.89
C GLU A 202 -14.53 20.80 -6.21
N LYS A 203 -13.52 21.41 -6.84
CA LYS A 203 -12.77 22.54 -6.26
C LYS A 203 -13.66 23.72 -5.90
N ASN A 204 -14.63 24.03 -6.75
CA ASN A 204 -15.43 25.26 -6.65
C ASN A 204 -16.74 25.07 -5.86
N LYS A 205 -16.98 23.90 -5.26
CA LYS A 205 -18.15 23.65 -4.41
C LYS A 205 -17.86 23.99 -2.95
N PRO A 206 -18.88 24.43 -2.18
CA PRO A 206 -18.78 24.45 -0.73
C PRO A 206 -18.26 23.11 -0.19
N MET A 207 -17.34 23.17 0.77
CA MET A 207 -16.70 22.00 1.37
C MET A 207 -16.08 21.01 0.35
N GLY A 208 -15.67 21.49 -0.82
CA GLY A 208 -15.12 20.64 -1.88
C GLY A 208 -16.13 19.64 -2.46
N GLY A 209 -17.42 19.84 -2.22
CA GLY A 209 -18.47 18.87 -2.57
C GLY A 209 -18.56 17.66 -1.64
N PHE A 210 -17.83 17.63 -0.52
CA PHE A 210 -17.87 16.53 0.45
C PHE A 210 -19.19 16.46 1.23
N THR A 211 -19.70 17.61 1.66
CA THR A 211 -20.91 17.75 2.48
C THR A 211 -21.66 19.03 2.14
N SER A 212 -22.97 19.05 2.38
CA SER A 212 -23.80 20.25 2.31
C SER A 212 -23.80 21.07 3.61
N ALA A 213 -23.24 20.52 4.70
CA ALA A 213 -23.06 21.24 5.95
C ALA A 213 -21.98 22.33 5.80
N ASN A 214 -22.00 23.33 6.69
CA ASN A 214 -20.98 24.39 6.70
C ASN A 214 -19.61 23.90 7.19
N GLU A 215 -19.58 22.76 7.88
CA GLU A 215 -18.38 22.16 8.46
C GLU A 215 -18.41 20.63 8.30
N SER A 216 -17.22 20.02 8.32
CA SER A 216 -17.02 18.57 8.30
C SER A 216 -16.29 18.12 9.57
N TRP A 217 -16.33 16.82 9.85
CA TRP A 217 -15.74 16.23 11.06
C TRP A 217 -14.22 16.43 11.17
N LEU A 218 -13.52 16.56 10.03
CA LEU A 218 -12.14 17.05 9.91
C LEU A 218 -12.09 18.20 8.88
N PRO A 219 -11.07 19.09 8.94
CA PRO A 219 -10.95 20.21 8.01
C PRO A 219 -10.78 19.79 6.54
N ILE A 220 -11.37 20.56 5.62
CA ILE A 220 -11.08 20.43 4.19
C ILE A 220 -9.71 21.01 3.89
N SER A 221 -8.85 20.21 3.25
CA SER A 221 -7.51 20.64 2.86
C SER A 221 -7.54 21.53 1.61
N LYS A 222 -6.86 22.68 1.69
CA LYS A 222 -6.65 23.57 0.54
C LYS A 222 -5.81 22.92 -0.55
N SER A 223 -4.81 22.11 -0.20
CA SER A 223 -4.00 21.41 -1.22
C SER A 223 -4.79 20.30 -1.91
N HIS A 224 -5.76 19.68 -1.21
CA HIS A 224 -6.64 18.68 -1.82
C HIS A 224 -7.70 19.31 -2.72
N LEU A 225 -8.14 20.55 -2.44
CA LEU A 225 -9.03 21.30 -3.34
C LEU A 225 -8.44 21.47 -4.74
N GLU A 226 -7.13 21.65 -4.85
CA GLU A 226 -6.43 21.74 -6.14
C GLU A 226 -6.38 20.40 -6.90
N LYS A 227 -6.67 19.29 -6.23
CA LYS A 227 -6.67 17.93 -6.77
C LYS A 227 -8.04 17.26 -6.62
N ALA A 228 -9.11 18.05 -6.68
CA ALA A 228 -10.47 17.57 -6.52
C ALA A 228 -10.81 16.46 -7.54
N GLY A 229 -11.43 15.37 -7.07
CA GLY A 229 -11.57 14.13 -7.85
C GLY A 229 -12.23 14.30 -9.23
N LEU A 230 -13.38 14.99 -9.30
CA LEU A 230 -14.08 15.19 -10.57
C LEU A 230 -13.35 16.16 -11.51
N ASP A 231 -12.54 17.07 -10.95
CA ASP A 231 -11.72 17.98 -11.74
C ASP A 231 -10.49 17.24 -12.31
N MET A 232 -9.88 16.35 -11.52
CA MET A 232 -8.78 15.48 -11.95
C MET A 232 -9.19 14.48 -13.03
N VAL A 233 -10.43 13.97 -12.98
CA VAL A 233 -10.99 13.12 -14.06
C VAL A 233 -11.05 13.89 -15.39
N LYS A 234 -11.43 15.17 -15.36
CA LYS A 234 -11.55 16.01 -16.57
C LYS A 234 -10.20 16.53 -17.08
N SER A 235 -9.18 16.58 -16.23
CA SER A 235 -7.84 17.08 -16.57
C SER A 235 -7.05 16.02 -17.35
N GLU A 236 -6.76 16.31 -18.62
CA GLU A 236 -5.88 15.47 -19.43
C GLU A 236 -4.48 15.40 -18.80
N GLY A 237 -3.91 14.19 -18.75
CA GLY A 237 -2.58 13.98 -18.18
C GLY A 237 -2.51 14.02 -16.65
N SER A 238 -3.65 14.15 -15.95
CA SER A 238 -3.72 14.00 -14.49
C SER A 238 -3.20 12.65 -14.03
N ILE A 239 -2.71 12.58 -12.79
CA ILE A 239 -2.29 11.31 -12.16
C ILE A 239 -3.42 10.27 -12.21
N TYR A 240 -4.66 10.68 -11.95
CA TYR A 240 -5.85 9.83 -12.05
C TYR A 240 -5.97 9.19 -13.43
N ASN A 241 -5.91 9.99 -14.50
CA ASN A 241 -6.07 9.49 -15.86
C ASN A 241 -4.89 8.59 -16.30
N LYS A 242 -3.66 8.90 -15.85
CA LYS A 242 -2.48 8.07 -16.08
C LYS A 242 -2.60 6.72 -15.37
N PHE A 243 -3.00 6.71 -14.09
CA PHE A 243 -3.17 5.49 -13.32
C PHE A 243 -4.37 4.66 -13.80
N SER A 244 -5.51 5.29 -14.12
CA SER A 244 -6.67 4.64 -14.72
C SER A 244 -6.31 3.95 -16.05
N SER A 245 -5.55 4.64 -16.91
CA SER A 245 -5.05 4.06 -18.16
C SER A 245 -4.11 2.88 -17.92
N PHE A 246 -3.23 2.99 -16.92
CA PHE A 246 -2.36 1.89 -16.50
C PHE A 246 -3.16 0.68 -16.00
N LEU A 247 -4.19 0.86 -15.17
CA LEU A 247 -5.03 -0.23 -14.68
C LEU A 247 -5.83 -0.92 -15.81
N LYS A 248 -6.32 -0.14 -16.79
CA LYS A 248 -6.96 -0.69 -17.99
C LYS A 248 -5.99 -1.56 -18.78
N TRP A 249 -4.75 -1.09 -18.98
CA TRP A 249 -3.70 -1.88 -19.62
C TRP A 249 -3.34 -3.12 -18.80
N ARG A 250 -3.16 -2.98 -17.47
CA ARG A 250 -2.83 -4.06 -16.53
C ARG A 250 -3.82 -5.20 -16.61
N LYS A 251 -5.12 -4.90 -16.70
CA LYS A 251 -6.21 -5.89 -16.80
C LYS A 251 -6.07 -6.81 -18.02
N GLN A 252 -5.36 -6.38 -19.05
CA GLN A 252 -5.13 -7.15 -20.28
C GLN A 252 -3.85 -8.00 -20.22
N GLN A 253 -3.11 -7.99 -19.11
CA GLN A 253 -1.82 -8.66 -19.01
C GLN A 253 -1.92 -9.97 -18.22
N PRO A 254 -1.81 -11.16 -18.86
CA PRO A 254 -1.79 -12.44 -18.17
C PRO A 254 -0.76 -12.54 -17.04
N ALA A 255 0.44 -12.00 -17.24
CA ALA A 255 1.51 -12.00 -16.23
C ALA A 255 1.14 -11.22 -14.95
N MET A 256 0.24 -10.23 -15.06
CA MET A 256 -0.23 -9.43 -13.92
C MET A 256 -1.50 -9.99 -13.29
N MET A 257 -2.46 -10.44 -14.11
CA MET A 257 -3.80 -10.81 -13.66
C MET A 257 -3.96 -12.28 -13.28
N THR A 258 -3.23 -13.18 -13.94
CA THR A 258 -3.44 -14.63 -13.79
C THR A 258 -2.30 -15.33 -13.08
N ALA A 259 -1.14 -14.68 -13.00
CA ALA A 259 0.04 -15.26 -12.39
C ALA A 259 0.40 -14.52 -11.10
N ASN A 260 0.63 -15.29 -10.04
CA ASN A 260 1.22 -14.82 -8.79
C ASN A 260 2.72 -15.06 -8.74
N ASN A 261 3.40 -15.07 -9.90
CA ASN A 261 4.83 -15.36 -9.97
C ASN A 261 5.63 -14.13 -10.41
N MET A 262 6.72 -13.84 -9.70
CA MET A 262 7.71 -12.84 -10.05
C MET A 262 9.14 -13.34 -9.85
N SER A 263 10.08 -12.79 -10.63
CA SER A 263 11.52 -13.00 -10.41
C SER A 263 12.01 -12.32 -9.14
N SER A 264 13.22 -12.66 -8.71
CA SER A 264 13.96 -11.83 -7.75
C SER A 264 14.14 -10.41 -8.25
N ILE A 265 14.23 -9.49 -7.31
CA ILE A 265 14.45 -8.06 -7.51
C ILE A 265 15.91 -7.79 -7.87
N THR A 266 16.11 -6.92 -8.85
CA THR A 266 17.43 -6.47 -9.34
C THR A 266 17.42 -4.94 -9.56
N GLY A 267 18.50 -4.39 -10.11
CA GLY A 267 18.64 -2.98 -10.45
C GLY A 267 19.54 -2.19 -9.51
N GLY A 268 19.97 -0.99 -9.95
CA GLY A 268 20.88 -0.13 -9.20
C GLY A 268 20.25 0.57 -7.99
N PRO A 269 20.97 1.49 -7.32
CA PRO A 269 20.52 2.15 -6.08
C PRO A 269 19.22 2.98 -6.21
N LYS A 270 18.82 3.35 -7.43
CA LYS A 270 17.61 4.14 -7.71
C LYS A 270 16.63 3.41 -8.64
N GLU A 271 16.77 2.09 -8.76
CA GLU A 271 15.97 1.28 -9.67
C GLU A 271 15.49 0.00 -9.00
N ILE A 272 14.23 -0.38 -9.23
CA ILE A 272 13.65 -1.68 -8.86
C ILE A 272 13.27 -2.39 -10.16
N ILE A 273 13.84 -3.57 -10.41
CA ILE A 273 13.60 -4.34 -11.63
C ILE A 273 13.21 -5.78 -11.27
N PHE A 274 12.12 -6.27 -11.83
CA PHE A 274 11.68 -7.65 -11.72
C PHE A 274 10.85 -8.06 -12.93
N ASP A 275 10.69 -9.36 -13.15
CA ASP A 275 9.83 -9.89 -14.20
C ASP A 275 8.57 -10.49 -13.57
N ARG A 276 7.39 -10.16 -14.09
CA ARG A 276 6.13 -10.88 -13.83
C ARG A 276 5.98 -12.00 -14.83
N ILE A 277 5.70 -13.20 -14.36
CA ILE A 277 5.86 -14.43 -15.16
C ILE A 277 4.56 -15.24 -15.12
N SER A 278 3.95 -15.45 -16.28
CA SER A 278 2.87 -16.42 -16.50
C SER A 278 3.30 -17.48 -17.52
N LYS A 279 2.43 -18.47 -17.75
CA LYS A 279 2.67 -19.50 -18.79
C LYS A 279 2.79 -18.90 -20.20
N THR A 280 2.16 -17.76 -20.46
CA THR A 280 2.00 -17.19 -21.82
C THR A 280 2.62 -15.80 -21.99
N GLN A 281 3.17 -15.21 -20.92
CA GLN A 281 3.69 -13.86 -20.93
C GLN A 281 4.73 -13.66 -19.83
N ILE A 282 5.85 -13.04 -20.18
CA ILE A 282 6.83 -12.47 -19.25
C ILE A 282 6.82 -10.95 -19.45
N LEU A 283 6.65 -10.20 -18.37
CA LEU A 283 6.66 -8.74 -18.37
C LEU A 283 7.77 -8.20 -17.48
N ARG A 284 8.73 -7.49 -18.09
CA ARG A 284 9.76 -6.80 -17.31
C ARG A 284 9.23 -5.50 -16.74
N CYS A 285 9.22 -5.42 -15.42
CA CYS A 285 8.89 -4.25 -14.63
C CYS A 285 10.18 -3.51 -14.29
N LYS A 286 10.26 -2.22 -14.63
CA LYS A 286 11.42 -1.37 -14.30
C LYS A 286 10.92 -0.03 -13.75
N CYS A 287 11.15 0.18 -12.46
CA CYS A 287 10.84 1.41 -11.73
C CYS A 287 12.13 2.18 -11.49
N GLY A 288 12.20 3.49 -11.80
CA GLY A 288 13.38 4.30 -11.48
C GLY A 288 13.20 5.80 -11.66
N ALA A 289 14.00 6.59 -10.93
CA ALA A 289 13.82 8.03 -10.71
C ALA A 289 13.90 8.95 -11.95
N LEU A 290 14.37 8.45 -13.10
CA LEU A 290 14.59 9.29 -14.30
C LEU A 290 13.84 8.80 -15.55
N ARG A 291 13.15 7.65 -15.47
CA ARG A 291 12.33 7.12 -16.56
C ARG A 291 11.13 6.41 -15.95
N LEU A 292 9.97 7.07 -16.04
CA LEU A 292 8.66 6.47 -15.84
C LEU A 292 8.62 5.13 -16.59
N TRP A 293 8.08 4.11 -15.91
CA TRP A 293 7.94 2.72 -16.36
C TRP A 293 8.08 2.51 -17.88
N LYS A 294 9.12 1.78 -18.30
CA LYS A 294 9.08 1.05 -19.58
C LYS A 294 8.88 -0.41 -19.27
N ILE A 295 7.63 -0.88 -19.41
CA ILE A 295 7.34 -2.30 -19.46
C ILE A 295 7.81 -2.79 -20.82
N ASN A 296 9.06 -3.25 -20.87
CA ASN A 296 9.56 -3.89 -22.07
C ASN A 296 8.95 -5.28 -22.14
N VAL A 297 7.93 -5.42 -22.99
CA VAL A 297 7.36 -6.70 -23.35
C VAL A 297 8.34 -7.42 -24.29
N THR A 298 9.30 -8.16 -23.74
CA THR A 298 9.91 -9.26 -24.51
C THR A 298 8.95 -10.45 -24.42
N GLN A 299 8.00 -10.51 -25.35
CA GLN A 299 7.07 -11.63 -25.47
C GLN A 299 7.82 -12.81 -26.08
N THR A 300 8.37 -13.71 -25.25
CA THR A 300 8.80 -15.02 -25.72
C THR A 300 7.58 -15.94 -25.76
N TYR A 301 7.03 -16.16 -26.94
CA TYR A 301 6.08 -17.24 -27.17
C TYR A 301 6.82 -18.57 -27.00
N CYS A 302 6.58 -19.29 -25.90
CA CYS A 302 6.96 -20.70 -25.82
C CYS A 302 5.92 -21.49 -26.62
N GLY A 303 6.09 -21.55 -27.93
CA GLY A 303 5.31 -22.41 -28.80
C GLY A 303 5.66 -23.88 -28.51
N ILE A 304 4.92 -24.52 -27.60
CA ILE A 304 4.84 -25.99 -27.58
C ILE A 304 3.79 -26.36 -28.62
N GLY A 305 4.24 -26.50 -29.87
CA GLY A 305 3.51 -27.13 -30.94
C GLY A 305 4.25 -28.38 -31.39
N LYS A 306 3.99 -29.52 -30.74
CA LYS A 306 4.19 -30.84 -31.33
C LYS A 306 2.85 -31.55 -31.35
N PHE A 307 2.19 -31.56 -32.49
CA PHE A 307 1.28 -32.63 -32.90
C PHE A 307 1.28 -32.73 -34.44
N LYS A 308 1.85 -33.85 -34.91
CA LYS A 308 1.94 -34.43 -36.27
C LYS A 308 2.34 -33.54 -37.44
#